data_AF-A0A1F9RZF5-F1
#
_entry.id   AF-A0A1F9RZF5-F1
#
_cell.length_a   1.000
_cell.length_b   1.000
_cell.length_c   1.000
_cell.angle_alpha   90.00
_cell.angle_beta   90.00
_cell.angle_gamma   90.00
#
_symmetry.space_group_name_H-M   'P 1'
#
loop_
_entity.id
_entity.type
_entity.pdbx_description
1 polymer ?
#
loop_
_entity_poly.entity_id
_entity_poly.type
_entity_poly.pdbx_seq_one_letter_code
_entity_poly.pdbx_strand_id
1 'polypeptide(L)'
;MAEIYLNGRRLRLDPARLLGSGGEAEVYDIGSGRALKVYKGPDHPDYRGLPGEADAARERLRTRPAKLAQFPSLPPRVVAPLETAVDRAGRVVGFTMKLVPNAESLLRWSEPGFRRAVPPALTAPLFLDLYGTVTRVHEAGVVIGDFNDLNVLVSAGLAYLIDADSFQFGAHRCPAYTERFLDPRTCGPRDLRPLRPHSAATDWYAFEALLFQALLLVHPYGGVLAGAARPAERILGRVTVLDPRVRYPRPAIHWRVLPDELLHRFHETFVEDRRSPFPPVLLESLRWTVCPSCKAAHARLTCPVCAGAAAGGSLRRAAAVTVARGALTVTRLLQTEGEVVALAPRAWLVFQNGEFRREDGRAALRGPLRPGSRYFLEGGSTVAVGPEEAFAVAGGRCWWERDGALWREGALGDERVGEVLSGRTRFWVGPEFGFGFYRAGGVTVAFVFEGTRRGLCDGVPVPPLRGRVLDAHCVFGPGRAWLLLELEEAGRVWKRCVVIRRDGTVAAAADAPSWLENLHGACAAGPFLFAPTDRGLVRVADSLSAWVGFPETEPFVDAGSLLAAGDDGILAAGRHEIVRLSLKKETTP
;
A
#
# COMPACT_ATOMS: atom_id res chain seq x y z
N MET A 1 22.23 -9.99 -19.66
CA MET A 1 22.29 -8.66 -19.00
C MET A 1 23.46 -7.90 -19.60
N ALA A 2 23.27 -6.61 -19.91
CA ALA A 2 24.35 -5.76 -20.39
C ALA A 2 25.45 -5.64 -19.31
N GLU A 3 26.71 -5.63 -19.71
CA GLU A 3 27.84 -5.37 -18.81
C GLU A 3 27.84 -3.89 -18.44
N ILE A 4 27.82 -3.58 -17.14
CA ILE A 4 27.81 -2.22 -16.63
C ILE A 4 29.18 -1.90 -16.04
N TYR A 5 29.66 -0.69 -16.27
CA TYR A 5 30.93 -0.18 -15.78
C TYR A 5 30.72 1.10 -14.98
N LEU A 6 31.42 1.18 -13.84
CA LEU A 6 31.54 2.37 -13.01
C LEU A 6 33.02 2.74 -12.90
N ASN A 7 33.40 3.93 -13.34
CA ASN A 7 34.78 4.42 -13.35
C ASN A 7 35.76 3.39 -13.97
N GLY A 8 35.37 2.79 -15.11
CA GLY A 8 36.15 1.78 -15.83
C GLY A 8 36.15 0.37 -15.21
N ARG A 9 35.57 0.19 -14.02
CA ARG A 9 35.46 -1.13 -13.37
C ARG A 9 34.13 -1.78 -13.73
N ARG A 10 34.20 -3.03 -14.18
CA ARG A 10 33.00 -3.84 -14.46
C ARG A 10 32.26 -4.12 -13.14
N LEU A 11 30.98 -3.81 -13.12
CA LEU A 11 30.06 -4.13 -12.05
C LEU A 11 29.15 -5.28 -12.48
N ARG A 12 29.04 -6.31 -11.63
CA ARG A 12 28.07 -7.40 -11.80
C ARG A 12 26.84 -7.07 -10.95
N LEU A 13 25.69 -6.92 -11.59
CA LEU A 13 24.42 -6.76 -10.89
C LEU A 13 23.99 -8.09 -10.28
N ASP A 14 23.62 -8.04 -9.00
CA ASP A 14 23.04 -9.16 -8.27
C ASP A 14 21.52 -8.95 -8.18
N PRO A 15 20.70 -9.82 -8.79
CA PRO A 15 19.24 -9.75 -8.69
C PRO A 15 18.71 -9.78 -7.24
N ALA A 16 19.43 -10.41 -6.30
CA ALA A 16 19.06 -10.42 -4.89
C ALA A 16 19.24 -9.03 -4.23
N ARG A 17 20.07 -8.17 -4.83
CA ARG A 17 20.28 -6.77 -4.39
C ARG A 17 19.41 -5.76 -5.14
N LEU A 18 18.44 -6.22 -5.92
CA LEU A 18 17.45 -5.34 -6.53
C LEU A 18 16.58 -4.73 -5.41
N LEU A 19 16.66 -3.41 -5.24
CA LEU A 19 15.86 -2.66 -4.28
C LEU A 19 14.46 -2.40 -4.84
N GLY A 20 14.36 -2.02 -6.12
CA GLY A 20 13.09 -1.73 -6.78
C GLY A 20 13.18 -1.78 -8.30
N SER A 21 12.06 -2.09 -8.95
CA SER A 21 11.90 -2.05 -10.41
C SER A 21 10.65 -1.24 -10.73
N GLY A 22 10.82 -0.12 -11.41
CA GLY A 22 9.74 0.78 -11.86
C GLY A 22 9.59 0.74 -13.38
N GLY A 23 8.73 1.57 -13.97
CA GLY A 23 8.50 1.56 -15.43
C GLY A 23 9.74 1.86 -16.28
N GLU A 24 10.66 2.69 -15.78
CA GLU A 24 11.79 3.20 -16.57
C GLU A 24 13.16 2.63 -16.19
N ALA A 25 13.30 2.10 -14.97
CA ALA A 25 14.59 1.75 -14.40
C ALA A 25 14.49 0.67 -13.31
N GLU A 26 15.63 0.06 -13.03
CA GLU A 26 15.86 -0.85 -11.92
C GLU A 26 16.91 -0.26 -10.98
N VAL A 27 16.73 -0.40 -9.67
CA VAL A 27 17.62 0.16 -8.66
C VAL A 27 18.24 -0.98 -7.86
N TYR A 28 19.56 -1.04 -7.82
CA TYR A 28 20.33 -2.08 -7.13
C TYR A 28 21.13 -1.50 -5.97
N ASP A 29 21.20 -2.20 -4.85
CA ASP A 29 22.20 -1.94 -3.82
C ASP A 29 23.57 -2.45 -4.31
N ILE A 30 24.55 -1.55 -4.39
CA ILE A 30 25.92 -1.88 -4.80
C ILE A 30 26.91 -1.87 -3.62
N GLY A 31 26.39 -1.78 -2.39
CA GLY A 31 27.15 -1.71 -1.15
C GLY A 31 27.66 -0.31 -0.82
N SER A 32 28.32 -0.20 0.35
CA SER A 32 28.93 1.05 0.83
C SER A 32 27.97 2.25 0.90
N GLY A 33 26.68 1.99 1.17
CA GLY A 33 25.65 3.03 1.23
C GLY A 33 25.33 3.68 -0.13
N ARG A 34 25.61 2.99 -1.24
CA ARG A 34 25.29 3.45 -2.60
C ARG A 34 24.29 2.53 -3.27
N ALA A 35 23.40 3.12 -4.05
CA ALA A 35 22.53 2.43 -4.98
C ALA A 35 22.91 2.79 -6.43
N LEU A 36 22.66 1.87 -7.36
CA LEU A 36 22.80 2.08 -8.79
C LEU A 36 21.42 2.02 -9.44
N LYS A 37 21.01 3.13 -10.06
CA LYS A 37 19.83 3.16 -10.94
C LYS A 37 20.27 2.84 -12.37
N VAL A 38 19.69 1.82 -12.97
CA VAL A 38 19.95 1.37 -14.35
C VAL A 38 18.68 1.55 -15.17
N TYR A 39 18.76 2.32 -16.25
CA TYR A 39 17.62 2.51 -17.14
C TYR A 39 17.31 1.23 -17.93
N LYS A 40 16.03 0.92 -18.08
CA LYS A 40 15.55 -0.18 -18.92
C LYS A 40 15.77 0.19 -20.38
N GLY A 41 16.50 -0.67 -21.10
CA GLY A 41 16.69 -0.55 -22.55
C GLY A 41 15.45 -0.98 -23.34
N PRO A 42 15.41 -0.72 -24.66
CA PRO A 42 14.27 -1.08 -25.52
C PRO A 42 13.94 -2.58 -25.52
N ASP A 43 14.93 -3.44 -25.31
CA ASP A 43 14.77 -4.90 -25.31
C ASP A 43 14.38 -5.47 -23.93
N HIS A 44 14.09 -4.60 -22.95
CA HIS A 44 13.72 -5.03 -21.61
C HIS A 44 12.39 -5.83 -21.65
N PRO A 45 12.24 -6.93 -20.87
CA PRO A 45 11.04 -7.76 -20.89
C PRO A 45 9.72 -7.01 -20.67
N ASP A 46 9.71 -5.97 -19.82
CA ASP A 46 8.54 -5.13 -19.56
C ASP A 46 8.01 -4.40 -20.82
N TYR A 47 8.82 -4.23 -21.86
CA TYR A 47 8.42 -3.56 -23.11
C TYR A 47 8.03 -4.54 -24.23
N ARG A 48 8.01 -5.85 -23.96
CA ARG A 48 7.61 -6.86 -24.95
C ARG A 48 6.17 -6.63 -25.40
N GLY A 49 5.99 -6.47 -26.72
CA GLY A 49 4.70 -6.16 -27.33
C GLY A 49 4.27 -4.68 -27.21
N LEU A 50 5.16 -3.80 -26.74
CA LEU A 50 4.90 -2.37 -26.55
C LEU A 50 5.96 -1.53 -27.31
N PRO A 51 5.88 -1.43 -28.65
CA PRO A 51 6.90 -0.72 -29.44
C PRO A 51 7.05 0.74 -29.04
N GLY A 52 5.97 1.42 -28.65
CA GLY A 52 6.03 2.82 -28.17
C GLY A 52 6.85 2.98 -26.89
N GLU A 53 6.78 2.04 -25.95
CA GLU A 53 7.57 2.07 -24.70
C GLU A 53 9.05 1.76 -24.98
N ALA A 54 9.31 0.83 -25.90
CA ALA A 54 10.66 0.53 -26.35
C ALA A 54 11.30 1.76 -27.03
N ASP A 55 10.57 2.49 -27.87
CA ASP A 55 11.04 3.71 -28.51
C ASP A 55 11.26 4.85 -27.50
N ALA A 56 10.34 5.00 -26.53
CA ALA A 56 10.53 5.93 -25.41
C ALA A 56 11.79 5.60 -24.60
N ALA A 57 12.10 4.31 -24.40
CA ALA A 57 13.33 3.87 -23.75
C ALA A 57 14.59 4.21 -24.56
N ARG A 58 14.56 4.07 -25.90
CA ARG A 58 15.67 4.51 -26.77
C ARG A 58 15.91 6.00 -26.63
N GLU A 59 14.85 6.80 -26.70
CA GLU A 59 14.93 8.25 -26.62
C GLU A 59 15.41 8.73 -25.25
N ARG A 60 14.95 8.07 -24.17
CA ARG A 60 15.43 8.32 -22.80
C ARG A 60 16.94 8.06 -22.70
N LEU A 61 17.44 6.91 -23.17
CA LEU A 61 18.88 6.61 -23.15
C LEU A 61 19.71 7.61 -23.99
N ARG A 62 19.13 8.17 -25.06
CA ARG A 62 19.78 9.19 -25.90
C ARG A 62 19.88 10.55 -25.21
N THR A 63 18.86 10.96 -24.48
CA THR A 63 18.72 12.33 -23.95
C THR A 63 19.22 12.49 -22.50
N ARG A 64 19.13 11.43 -21.69
CA ARG A 64 19.50 11.45 -20.27
C ARG A 64 20.96 11.81 -19.97
N PRO A 65 21.98 11.44 -20.77
CA PRO A 65 23.37 11.79 -20.49
C PRO A 65 23.57 13.31 -20.37
N ALA A 66 22.99 14.09 -21.29
CA ALA A 66 23.09 15.55 -21.27
C ALA A 66 22.40 16.15 -20.03
N LYS A 67 21.26 15.59 -19.63
CA LYS A 67 20.55 16.00 -18.40
C LYS A 67 21.38 15.73 -17.15
N LEU A 68 21.96 14.54 -17.03
CA LEU A 68 22.79 14.15 -15.88
C LEU A 68 24.04 15.03 -15.76
N ALA A 69 24.67 15.40 -16.88
CA ALA A 69 25.82 16.30 -16.88
C ALA A 69 25.50 17.73 -16.41
N GLN A 70 24.24 18.15 -16.53
CA GLN A 70 23.76 19.48 -16.14
C GLN A 70 23.02 19.45 -14.79
N PHE A 71 23.08 18.33 -14.05
CA PHE A 71 22.31 18.15 -12.83
C PHE A 71 22.73 19.18 -11.75
N PRO A 72 21.79 19.94 -11.17
CA PRO A 72 22.12 20.98 -10.20
C PRO A 72 22.50 20.39 -8.84
N SER A 73 23.24 21.17 -8.04
CA SER A 73 23.44 20.85 -6.63
C SER A 73 22.15 21.06 -5.86
N LEU A 74 21.74 20.07 -5.06
CA LEU A 74 20.48 20.05 -4.33
C LEU A 74 20.71 19.72 -2.84
N PRO A 75 19.76 20.07 -1.94
CA PRO A 75 19.92 19.83 -0.51
C PRO A 75 20.09 18.33 -0.19
N PRO A 76 20.74 17.97 0.95
CA PRO A 76 21.08 16.58 1.28
C PRO A 76 19.91 15.58 1.41
N ARG A 77 18.67 16.09 1.49
CA ARG A 77 17.44 15.30 1.51
C ARG A 77 16.94 14.93 0.10
N VAL A 78 17.60 15.39 -0.95
CA VAL A 78 17.37 14.91 -2.32
C VAL A 78 18.42 13.86 -2.67
N VAL A 79 17.96 12.67 -3.05
CA VAL A 79 18.83 11.59 -3.52
C VAL A 79 19.24 11.89 -4.96
N ALA A 80 20.32 12.66 -5.10
CA ALA A 80 20.84 13.13 -6.38
C ALA A 80 21.74 12.08 -7.07
N PRO A 81 21.84 12.11 -8.41
CA PRO A 81 22.88 11.41 -9.15
C PRO A 81 24.30 11.80 -8.69
N LEU A 82 25.19 10.81 -8.60
CA LEU A 82 26.59 10.98 -8.19
C LEU A 82 27.56 10.69 -9.34
N GLU A 83 27.56 9.46 -9.85
CA GLU A 83 28.48 9.02 -10.91
C GLU A 83 27.70 8.29 -12.01
N THR A 84 28.01 8.54 -13.28
CA THR A 84 27.35 7.85 -14.40
C THR A 84 27.84 6.41 -14.54
N ALA A 85 26.91 5.49 -14.80
CA ALA A 85 27.21 4.12 -15.18
C ALA A 85 27.14 3.96 -16.70
N VAL A 86 28.09 3.26 -17.29
CA VAL A 86 28.18 3.07 -18.75
C VAL A 86 28.14 1.60 -19.14
N ASP A 87 27.75 1.32 -20.37
CA ASP A 87 27.91 -0.01 -20.96
C ASP A 87 29.32 -0.22 -21.54
N ARG A 88 29.57 -1.39 -22.14
CA ARG A 88 30.85 -1.71 -22.81
C ARG A 88 31.20 -0.76 -23.96
N ALA A 89 30.21 -0.12 -24.59
CA ALA A 89 30.41 0.85 -25.66
C ALA A 89 30.62 2.28 -25.13
N GLY A 90 30.64 2.48 -23.80
CA GLY A 90 30.80 3.79 -23.17
C GLY A 90 29.50 4.62 -23.13
N ARG A 91 28.35 4.04 -23.49
CA ARG A 91 27.06 4.74 -23.46
C ARG A 91 26.53 4.77 -22.03
N VAL A 92 26.05 5.92 -21.57
CA VAL A 92 25.46 6.03 -20.22
C VAL A 92 24.16 5.22 -20.16
N VAL A 93 24.11 4.28 -19.22
CA VAL A 93 22.97 3.39 -18.97
C VAL A 93 22.36 3.58 -17.59
N GLY A 94 22.92 4.47 -16.77
CA GLY A 94 22.45 4.69 -15.41
C GLY A 94 23.34 5.64 -14.62
N PHE A 95 23.13 5.67 -13.32
CA PHE A 95 23.95 6.46 -12.39
C PHE A 95 23.87 5.91 -10.96
N THR A 96 24.91 6.18 -10.18
CA THR A 96 24.93 5.89 -8.74
C THR A 96 24.32 7.02 -7.93
N MET A 97 23.76 6.69 -6.78
CA MET A 97 23.17 7.63 -5.84
C MET A 97 23.32 7.13 -4.42
N LYS A 98 23.02 7.98 -3.43
CA LYS A 98 22.99 7.58 -2.02
C LYS A 98 21.87 6.54 -1.80
N LEU A 99 22.19 5.46 -1.10
CA LEU A 99 21.18 4.55 -0.54
C LEU A 99 20.68 5.13 0.79
N VAL A 100 19.36 5.30 0.92
CA VAL A 100 18.74 5.70 2.19
C VAL A 100 18.45 4.42 2.99
N PRO A 101 19.13 4.16 4.12
CA PRO A 101 18.94 2.92 4.88
C PRO A 101 17.61 2.95 5.64
N ASN A 102 17.03 1.76 5.86
CA ASN A 102 15.82 1.55 6.67
C ASN A 102 14.70 2.54 6.31
N ALA A 103 14.51 2.73 5.01
CA ALA A 103 13.58 3.71 4.47
C ALA A 103 12.30 3.04 4.02
N GLU A 104 11.17 3.63 4.38
CA GLU A 104 9.86 3.23 3.89
C GLU A 104 9.31 4.32 2.97
N SER A 105 8.52 3.94 1.97
CA SER A 105 7.81 4.93 1.15
C SER A 105 6.76 5.67 2.01
N LEU A 106 6.55 6.96 1.73
CA LEU A 106 5.50 7.76 2.37
C LEU A 106 4.09 7.17 2.12
N LEU A 107 3.91 6.33 1.10
CA LEU A 107 2.67 5.56 0.89
C LEU A 107 2.26 4.80 2.16
N ARG A 108 3.22 4.18 2.86
CA ARG A 108 2.98 3.44 4.12
C ARG A 108 2.28 4.32 5.16
N TRP A 109 2.59 5.62 5.19
CA TRP A 109 2.02 6.57 6.15
C TRP A 109 0.54 6.88 5.90
N SER A 110 0.00 6.42 4.78
CA SER A 110 -1.43 6.49 4.45
C SER A 110 -2.20 5.20 4.71
N GLU A 111 -1.51 4.11 5.04
CA GLU A 111 -2.13 2.82 5.29
C GLU A 111 -2.67 2.75 6.72
N PRO A 112 -3.96 2.40 6.91
CA PRO A 112 -4.53 2.22 8.23
C PRO A 112 -3.71 1.29 9.12
N GLY A 113 -3.29 0.13 8.60
CA GLY A 113 -2.50 -0.88 9.35
C GLY A 113 -1.16 -0.36 9.87
N PHE A 114 -0.42 0.39 9.04
CA PHE A 114 0.83 1.03 9.45
C PHE A 114 0.59 2.10 10.52
N ARG A 115 -0.46 2.91 10.33
CA ARG A 115 -0.79 4.04 11.21
C ARG A 115 -1.39 3.65 12.56
N ARG A 116 -1.77 2.38 12.74
CA ARG A 116 -2.04 1.79 14.07
C ARG A 116 -0.83 1.90 15.00
N ALA A 117 0.37 1.74 14.44
CA ALA A 117 1.62 1.72 15.17
C ALA A 117 2.37 3.07 15.16
N VAL A 118 2.02 3.99 14.26
CA VAL A 118 2.68 5.29 14.11
C VAL A 118 1.76 6.41 14.60
N PRO A 119 2.09 7.12 15.70
CA PRO A 119 1.26 8.19 16.24
C PRO A 119 0.98 9.33 15.24
N PRO A 120 -0.24 9.91 15.23
CA PRO A 120 -0.55 11.08 14.41
C PRO A 120 0.38 12.27 14.61
N ALA A 121 0.92 12.42 15.83
CA ALA A 121 1.86 13.47 16.18
C ALA A 121 3.17 13.47 15.37
N LEU A 122 3.57 12.34 14.79
CA LEU A 122 4.79 12.25 13.99
C LEU A 122 4.64 12.83 12.57
N THR A 123 3.41 13.04 12.10
CA THR A 123 3.16 13.54 10.74
C THR A 123 3.61 15.00 10.57
N ALA A 124 3.34 15.89 11.52
CA ALA A 124 3.70 17.30 11.37
C ALA A 124 5.22 17.54 11.30
N PRO A 125 6.06 16.98 12.20
CA PRO A 125 7.51 17.12 12.09
C PRO A 125 8.09 16.58 10.77
N LEU A 126 7.59 15.44 10.29
CA LEU A 126 8.01 14.86 9.01
C LEU A 126 7.71 15.81 7.84
N PHE A 127 6.51 16.39 7.81
CA PHE A 127 6.11 17.31 6.73
C PHE A 127 6.76 18.68 6.84
N LEU A 128 7.19 19.13 8.03
CA LEU A 128 8.03 20.32 8.18
C LEU A 128 9.44 20.09 7.61
N ASP A 129 10.05 18.92 7.81
CA ASP A 129 11.32 18.53 7.18
C ASP A 129 11.19 18.44 5.64
N LEU A 130 10.10 17.84 5.16
CA LEU A 130 9.80 17.80 3.73
C LEU A 130 9.57 19.20 3.16
N TYR A 131 8.81 20.07 3.84
CA TYR A 131 8.58 21.46 3.45
C TYR A 131 9.90 22.20 3.22
N GLY A 132 10.81 22.15 4.19
CA GLY A 132 12.13 22.80 4.06
C GLY A 132 13.00 22.21 2.95
N THR A 133 12.77 20.95 2.56
CA THR A 133 13.42 20.34 1.39
C THR A 133 12.82 20.85 0.08
N VAL A 134 11.49 20.88 -0.03
CA VAL A 134 10.78 21.40 -1.23
C VAL A 134 11.15 22.86 -1.49
N THR A 135 11.15 23.71 -0.45
CA THR A 135 11.54 25.12 -0.57
C THR A 135 12.95 25.27 -1.15
N ARG A 136 13.93 24.53 -0.63
CA ARG A 136 15.33 24.58 -1.11
C ARG A 136 15.51 24.03 -2.53
N VAL A 137 14.69 23.06 -2.93
CA VAL A 137 14.66 22.59 -4.32
C VAL A 137 14.17 23.71 -5.25
N HIS A 138 13.10 24.41 -4.87
CA HIS A 138 12.57 25.53 -5.65
C HIS A 138 13.53 26.73 -5.69
N GLU A 139 14.21 27.05 -4.59
CA GLU A 139 15.26 28.08 -4.53
C GLU A 139 16.43 27.79 -5.48
N ALA A 140 16.74 26.52 -5.72
CA ALA A 140 17.73 26.10 -6.70
C ALA A 140 17.23 26.15 -8.17
N GLY A 141 16.02 26.66 -8.42
CA GLY A 141 15.43 26.75 -9.75
C GLY A 141 14.95 25.39 -10.30
N VAL A 142 14.71 24.42 -9.42
CA VAL A 142 14.28 23.06 -9.76
C VAL A 142 12.83 22.85 -9.37
N VAL A 143 12.09 22.09 -10.18
CA VAL A 143 10.72 21.64 -9.91
C VAL A 143 10.74 20.11 -9.80
N ILE A 144 10.12 19.57 -8.75
CA ILE A 144 10.09 18.13 -8.48
C ILE A 144 9.33 17.41 -9.60
N GLY A 145 8.15 17.91 -9.98
CA GLY A 145 7.37 17.36 -11.09
C GLY A 145 6.48 16.22 -10.64
N ASP A 146 6.92 14.96 -10.81
CA ASP A 146 6.18 13.77 -10.35
C ASP A 146 6.32 13.58 -8.83
N PHE A 147 5.77 14.54 -8.08
CA PHE A 147 5.81 14.55 -6.62
C PHE A 147 4.66 13.69 -6.07
N ASN A 148 4.98 12.48 -5.62
CA ASN A 148 4.01 11.49 -5.14
C ASN A 148 4.55 10.72 -3.93
N ASP A 149 3.71 9.87 -3.33
CA ASP A 149 4.00 9.14 -2.10
C ASP A 149 5.02 8.00 -2.27
N LEU A 150 5.24 7.53 -3.50
CA LEU A 150 6.28 6.56 -3.85
C LEU A 150 7.66 7.20 -4.05
N ASN A 151 7.70 8.50 -4.39
CA ASN A 151 8.93 9.28 -4.59
C ASN A 151 9.40 10.03 -3.33
N VAL A 152 8.72 9.81 -2.19
CA VAL A 152 9.18 10.25 -0.86
C VAL A 152 9.51 9.02 -0.01
N LEU A 153 10.75 8.96 0.46
CA LEU A 153 11.20 7.98 1.44
C LEU A 153 11.24 8.60 2.82
N VAL A 154 10.84 7.85 3.83
CA VAL A 154 10.91 8.24 5.25
C VAL A 154 11.91 7.33 5.95
N SER A 155 12.92 7.93 6.57
CA SER A 155 13.92 7.21 7.36
C SER A 155 14.32 8.04 8.58
N ALA A 156 14.26 7.42 9.76
CA ALA A 156 14.55 8.07 11.04
C ALA A 156 13.78 9.40 11.25
N GLY A 157 12.52 9.46 10.83
CA GLY A 157 11.67 10.66 10.95
C GLY A 157 11.95 11.78 9.96
N LEU A 158 12.80 11.54 8.96
CA LEU A 158 13.22 12.50 7.95
C LEU A 158 12.70 12.09 6.57
N ALA A 159 12.32 13.08 5.75
CA ALA A 159 11.82 12.85 4.41
C ALA A 159 12.94 13.03 3.37
N TYR A 160 13.05 12.08 2.45
CA TYR A 160 13.99 12.10 1.35
C TYR A 160 13.25 12.04 0.03
N LEU A 161 13.55 12.97 -0.88
CA LEU A 161 13.06 12.93 -2.25
C LEU A 161 13.96 12.01 -3.08
N ILE A 162 13.36 11.04 -3.77
CA ILE A 162 14.07 10.15 -4.71
C ILE A 162 13.65 10.45 -6.14
N ASP A 163 14.23 9.71 -7.08
CA ASP A 163 13.98 9.87 -8.52
C ASP A 163 14.35 11.27 -9.05
N ALA A 164 15.35 11.91 -8.44
CA ALA A 164 15.69 13.31 -8.73
C ALA A 164 16.12 13.54 -10.18
N ASP A 165 16.58 12.51 -10.91
CA ASP A 165 16.88 12.60 -12.34
C ASP A 165 15.63 12.83 -13.22
N SER A 166 14.42 12.64 -12.68
CA SER A 166 13.17 13.00 -13.35
C SER A 166 12.78 14.47 -13.14
N PHE A 167 13.37 15.19 -12.17
CA PHE A 167 13.04 16.58 -11.85
C PHE A 167 13.22 17.52 -13.05
N GLN A 168 12.45 18.61 -13.07
CA GLN A 168 12.51 19.63 -14.09
C GLN A 168 13.49 20.74 -13.70
N PHE A 169 14.44 21.06 -14.58
CA PHE A 169 15.39 22.16 -14.42
C PHE A 169 15.96 22.59 -15.77
N GLY A 170 16.29 23.88 -15.92
CA GLY A 170 16.78 24.42 -17.19
C GLY A 170 15.83 24.09 -18.36
N ALA A 171 16.36 23.49 -19.43
CA ALA A 171 15.58 23.03 -20.58
C ALA A 171 14.97 21.62 -20.39
N HIS A 172 15.31 20.91 -19.32
CA HIS A 172 14.91 19.54 -19.09
C HIS A 172 13.57 19.50 -18.37
N ARG A 173 12.50 19.11 -19.09
CA ARG A 173 11.16 18.96 -18.53
C ARG A 173 10.99 17.61 -17.85
N CYS A 174 10.06 17.54 -16.88
CA CYS A 174 9.59 16.30 -16.29
C CYS A 174 8.31 15.86 -17.03
N PRO A 175 8.33 14.77 -17.81
CA PRO A 175 7.14 14.25 -18.49
C PRO A 175 6.30 13.31 -17.62
N ALA A 176 6.88 12.79 -16.54
CA ALA A 176 6.23 11.84 -15.63
C ALA A 176 5.20 12.55 -14.75
N TYR A 177 4.20 11.79 -14.34
CA TYR A 177 3.17 12.22 -13.40
C TYR A 177 2.44 11.01 -12.83
N THR A 178 1.95 11.16 -11.61
CA THR A 178 1.02 10.23 -10.98
C THR A 178 -0.35 10.89 -10.89
N GLU A 179 -1.38 10.28 -11.49
CA GLU A 179 -2.70 10.92 -11.68
C GLU A 179 -3.30 11.46 -10.38
N ARG A 180 -3.10 10.74 -9.26
CA ARG A 180 -3.63 11.13 -7.95
C ARG A 180 -3.02 12.43 -7.43
N PHE A 181 -1.76 12.72 -7.74
CA PHE A 181 -1.03 13.90 -7.25
C PHE A 181 -0.92 15.01 -8.30
N LEU A 182 -1.51 14.83 -9.48
CA LEU A 182 -1.48 15.79 -10.57
C LEU A 182 -2.42 16.97 -10.30
N ASP A 183 -1.91 18.21 -10.41
CA ASP A 183 -2.74 19.42 -10.29
C ASP A 183 -3.73 19.49 -11.48
N PRO A 184 -5.06 19.41 -11.25
CA PRO A 184 -6.06 19.43 -12.32
C PRO A 184 -6.00 20.71 -13.16
N ARG A 185 -5.44 21.80 -12.63
CA ARG A 185 -5.25 23.03 -13.42
C ARG A 185 -4.33 22.81 -14.60
N THR A 186 -3.38 21.88 -14.54
CA THR A 186 -2.51 21.60 -15.69
C THR A 186 -3.16 20.70 -16.74
N CYS A 187 -4.34 20.13 -16.45
CA CYS A 187 -4.99 19.11 -17.26
C CYS A 187 -6.02 19.69 -18.24
N GLY A 188 -6.42 18.85 -19.21
CA GLY A 188 -7.62 19.09 -20.01
C GLY A 188 -8.90 18.82 -19.20
N PRO A 189 -10.08 19.20 -19.73
CA PRO A 189 -11.35 19.09 -19.00
C PRO A 189 -11.89 17.66 -18.87
N ARG A 190 -11.32 16.68 -19.59
CA ARG A 190 -11.86 15.31 -19.69
C ARG A 190 -10.95 14.23 -19.12
N ASP A 191 -9.63 14.44 -19.19
CA ASP A 191 -8.63 13.46 -18.81
C ASP A 191 -7.56 14.09 -17.93
N LEU A 192 -7.13 13.35 -16.89
CA LEU A 192 -5.99 13.71 -16.05
C LEU A 192 -4.68 13.46 -16.79
N ARG A 193 -4.35 14.39 -17.68
CA ARG A 193 -3.09 14.41 -18.40
C ARG A 193 -2.55 15.84 -18.43
N PRO A 194 -1.28 16.07 -18.05
CA PRO A 194 -0.71 17.41 -18.07
C PRO A 194 -0.62 17.93 -19.51
N LEU A 195 -1.23 19.09 -19.75
CA LEU A 195 -1.10 19.90 -20.96
C LEU A 195 -0.10 21.04 -20.77
N ARG A 196 0.24 21.33 -19.51
CA ARG A 196 1.23 22.34 -19.13
C ARG A 196 2.37 21.67 -18.36
N PRO A 197 3.59 22.21 -18.44
CA PRO A 197 4.70 21.75 -17.63
C PRO A 197 4.39 21.88 -16.14
N HIS A 198 5.03 21.03 -15.34
CA HIS A 198 5.04 21.17 -13.89
C HIS A 198 5.65 22.52 -13.48
N SER A 199 5.31 22.98 -12.28
CA SER A 199 5.83 24.22 -11.69
C SER A 199 5.94 24.09 -10.17
N ALA A 200 6.57 25.06 -9.50
CA ALA A 200 6.56 25.11 -8.04
C ALA A 200 5.12 25.04 -7.46
N ALA A 201 4.16 25.65 -8.14
CA ALA A 201 2.74 25.61 -7.74
C ALA A 201 2.12 24.20 -7.83
N THR A 202 2.53 23.37 -8.80
CA THR A 202 2.05 21.99 -8.91
C THR A 202 2.73 21.09 -7.87
N ASP A 203 3.99 21.37 -7.51
CA ASP A 203 4.64 20.67 -6.41
C ASP A 203 3.96 20.99 -5.06
N TRP A 204 3.55 22.24 -4.81
CA TRP A 204 2.81 22.59 -3.60
C TRP A 204 1.41 21.97 -3.54
N TYR A 205 0.73 21.80 -4.68
CA TYR A 205 -0.48 21.00 -4.75
C TYR A 205 -0.22 19.56 -4.27
N ALA A 206 0.80 18.92 -4.83
CA ALA A 206 1.16 17.55 -4.50
C ALA A 206 1.59 17.40 -3.04
N PHE A 207 2.38 18.34 -2.51
CA PHE A 207 2.74 18.40 -1.09
C PHE A 207 1.51 18.36 -0.19
N GLU A 208 0.49 19.17 -0.49
CA GLU A 208 -0.74 19.22 0.31
C GLU A 208 -1.58 17.95 0.15
N ALA A 209 -1.59 17.32 -1.02
CA ALA A 209 -2.27 16.05 -1.23
C ALA A 209 -1.61 14.92 -0.41
N LEU A 210 -0.27 14.88 -0.37
CA LEU A 210 0.51 13.99 0.49
C LEU A 210 0.22 14.24 1.98
N LEU A 211 0.19 15.51 2.39
CA LEU A 211 -0.08 15.91 3.77
C LEU A 211 -1.49 15.49 4.21
N PHE A 212 -2.50 15.78 3.38
CA PHE A 212 -3.88 15.39 3.62
C PHE A 212 -3.99 13.86 3.79
N GLN A 213 -3.38 13.11 2.87
CA GLN A 213 -3.39 11.65 2.88
C GLN A 213 -2.68 11.08 4.12
N ALA A 214 -1.56 11.65 4.57
CA ALA A 214 -0.84 11.19 5.77
C ALA A 214 -1.55 11.55 7.10
N LEU A 215 -2.29 12.65 7.12
CA LEU A 215 -3.08 13.07 8.29
C LEU A 215 -4.38 12.28 8.42
N LEU A 216 -5.05 11.98 7.30
CA LEU A 216 -6.42 11.45 7.29
C LEU A 216 -6.55 10.02 6.76
N LEU A 217 -5.49 9.43 6.22
CA LEU A 217 -5.48 8.07 5.64
C LEU A 217 -6.43 7.91 4.45
N VAL A 218 -6.75 9.02 3.79
CA VAL A 218 -7.57 9.08 2.60
C VAL A 218 -7.07 10.21 1.71
N HIS A 219 -7.04 9.98 0.40
CA HIS A 219 -6.71 11.00 -0.57
C HIS A 219 -7.73 12.17 -0.54
N PRO A 220 -7.38 13.42 -0.88
CA PRO A 220 -8.34 14.54 -0.95
C PRO A 220 -9.58 14.25 -1.80
N TYR A 221 -9.45 13.37 -2.80
CA TYR A 221 -10.52 12.92 -3.68
C TYR A 221 -10.92 11.44 -3.47
N GLY A 222 -10.59 10.86 -2.31
CA GLY A 222 -11.04 9.53 -1.89
C GLY A 222 -12.50 9.52 -1.43
N GLY A 223 -13.01 8.38 -0.96
CA GLY A 223 -14.44 8.22 -0.64
C GLY A 223 -15.30 7.81 -1.81
N VAL A 224 -16.58 7.56 -1.54
CA VAL A 224 -17.53 7.02 -2.50
C VAL A 224 -18.57 8.09 -2.85
N LEU A 225 -18.63 8.46 -4.14
CA LEU A 225 -19.69 9.31 -4.69
C LEU A 225 -20.72 8.44 -5.42
N ALA A 226 -22.01 8.69 -5.18
CA ALA A 226 -23.08 7.99 -5.90
C ALA A 226 -22.98 8.25 -7.41
N GLY A 227 -23.25 7.24 -8.24
CA GLY A 227 -23.19 7.35 -9.71
C GLY A 227 -21.86 6.94 -10.36
N ALA A 228 -20.93 6.32 -9.61
CA ALA A 228 -19.70 5.71 -10.14
C ALA A 228 -18.78 6.68 -10.90
N ALA A 229 -18.72 7.95 -10.49
CA ALA A 229 -17.73 8.88 -11.02
C ALA A 229 -16.32 8.31 -10.82
N ARG A 230 -15.54 8.22 -11.89
CA ARG A 230 -14.16 7.71 -11.81
C ARG A 230 -13.34 8.64 -10.91
N PRO A 231 -12.31 8.14 -10.19
CA PRO A 231 -11.45 9.01 -9.36
C PRO A 231 -10.93 10.24 -10.11
N ALA A 232 -10.59 10.08 -11.39
CA ALA A 232 -10.15 11.16 -12.26
C ALA A 232 -11.20 12.28 -12.44
N GLU A 233 -12.47 11.91 -12.58
CA GLU A 233 -13.58 12.87 -12.76
C GLU A 233 -13.78 13.73 -11.52
N ARG A 234 -13.55 13.16 -10.32
CA ARG A 234 -13.62 13.91 -9.07
C ARG A 234 -12.51 14.91 -8.92
N ILE A 235 -11.28 14.57 -9.32
CA ILE A 235 -10.14 15.48 -9.32
C ILE A 235 -10.40 16.65 -10.28
N LEU A 236 -10.81 16.35 -11.53
CA LEU A 236 -11.16 17.37 -12.52
C LEU A 236 -12.35 18.26 -12.09
N GLY A 237 -13.34 17.67 -11.41
CA GLY A 237 -14.53 18.35 -10.91
C GLY A 237 -14.36 19.03 -9.55
N ARG A 238 -13.18 18.96 -8.92
CA ARG A 238 -12.90 19.52 -7.58
C ARG A 238 -13.81 18.95 -6.48
N VAL A 239 -14.31 17.72 -6.67
CA VAL A 239 -15.22 17.05 -5.72
C VAL A 239 -14.42 16.28 -4.68
N THR A 240 -14.01 16.98 -3.62
CA THR A 240 -13.19 16.41 -2.54
C THR A 240 -13.99 15.46 -1.64
N VAL A 241 -13.30 14.72 -0.79
CA VAL A 241 -13.88 13.86 0.25
C VAL A 241 -14.61 14.65 1.35
N LEU A 242 -14.44 15.98 1.36
CA LEU A 242 -15.15 16.88 2.28
C LEU A 242 -16.49 17.35 1.72
N ASP A 243 -16.77 17.09 0.44
CA ASP A 243 -18.08 17.40 -0.17
C ASP A 243 -19.18 16.56 0.51
N PRO A 244 -20.30 17.16 0.97
CA PRO A 244 -21.38 16.44 1.67
C PRO A 244 -22.00 15.29 0.88
N ARG A 245 -21.86 15.28 -0.46
CA ARG A 245 -22.36 14.21 -1.33
C ARG A 245 -21.44 12.99 -1.34
N VAL A 246 -20.19 13.15 -0.89
CA VAL A 246 -19.20 12.07 -0.84
C VAL A 246 -19.31 11.37 0.50
N ARG A 247 -19.51 10.05 0.43
CA ARG A 247 -19.43 9.19 1.60
C ARG A 247 -17.96 9.06 2.02
N TYR A 248 -17.66 9.56 3.22
CA TYR A 248 -16.33 9.47 3.82
C TYR A 248 -15.96 8.01 4.12
N PRO A 249 -14.75 7.53 3.76
CA PRO A 249 -14.33 6.16 4.07
C PRO A 249 -14.28 5.92 5.57
N ARG A 250 -14.87 4.83 6.04
CA ARG A 250 -14.84 4.48 7.47
C ARG A 250 -13.45 4.11 7.99
N PRO A 251 -12.56 3.49 7.20
CA PRO A 251 -11.19 3.20 7.65
C PRO A 251 -10.31 4.45 7.81
N ALA A 252 -10.72 5.59 7.26
CA ALA A 252 -9.98 6.85 7.31
C ALA A 252 -10.19 7.58 8.65
N ILE A 253 -9.21 8.40 9.05
CA ILE A 253 -9.36 9.28 10.21
C ILE A 253 -10.28 10.42 9.82
N HIS A 254 -11.41 10.58 10.51
CA HIS A 254 -12.40 11.58 10.14
C HIS A 254 -11.83 13.01 10.21
N TRP A 255 -11.97 13.79 9.13
CA TRP A 255 -11.41 15.15 8.96
C TRP A 255 -11.71 16.12 10.11
N ARG A 256 -12.84 15.96 10.81
CA ARG A 256 -13.22 16.75 12.00
C ARG A 256 -12.17 16.72 13.12
N VAL A 257 -11.21 15.80 13.11
CA VAL A 257 -10.11 15.83 14.09
C VAL A 257 -9.13 16.98 13.88
N LEU A 258 -9.09 17.58 12.69
CA LEU A 258 -8.16 18.66 12.34
C LEU A 258 -8.72 20.05 12.68
N PRO A 259 -7.86 21.05 12.94
CA PRO A 259 -8.25 22.46 13.09
C PRO A 259 -8.92 23.03 11.84
N ASP A 260 -9.76 24.06 12.04
CA ASP A 260 -10.52 24.67 10.94
C ASP A 260 -9.62 25.43 9.96
N GLU A 261 -8.52 26.02 10.44
CA GLU A 261 -7.54 26.74 9.62
C GLU A 261 -6.84 25.78 8.63
N LEU A 262 -6.53 24.57 9.07
CA LEU A 262 -5.92 23.55 8.22
C LEU A 262 -6.94 22.99 7.20
N LEU A 263 -8.19 22.78 7.61
CA LEU A 263 -9.26 22.38 6.70
C LEU A 263 -9.57 23.47 5.67
N HIS A 264 -9.55 24.74 6.08
CA HIS A 264 -9.71 25.87 5.19
C HIS A 264 -8.57 25.93 4.17
N ARG A 265 -7.32 25.72 4.59
CA ARG A 265 -6.19 25.62 3.65
C ARG A 265 -6.40 24.51 2.61
N PHE A 266 -6.84 23.33 3.03
CA PHE A 266 -7.15 22.26 2.08
C PHE A 266 -8.29 22.61 1.13
N HIS A 267 -9.30 23.36 1.58
CA HIS A 267 -10.36 23.86 0.72
C HIS A 267 -9.82 24.85 -0.33
N GLU A 268 -9.02 25.83 0.09
CA GLU A 268 -8.37 26.78 -0.82
C GLU A 268 -7.57 26.06 -1.92
N THR A 269 -6.85 24.99 -1.55
CA THR A 269 -6.08 24.18 -2.49
C THR A 269 -7.00 23.33 -3.37
N PHE A 270 -7.76 22.40 -2.82
CA PHE A 270 -8.43 21.37 -3.64
C PHE A 270 -9.72 21.83 -4.31
N VAL A 271 -10.29 22.96 -3.90
CA VAL A 271 -11.57 23.50 -4.40
C VAL A 271 -11.39 24.86 -5.06
N GLU A 272 -10.72 25.82 -4.41
CA GLU A 272 -10.58 27.20 -4.93
C GLU A 272 -9.39 27.41 -5.87
N ASP A 273 -8.65 26.35 -6.17
CA ASP A 273 -7.53 26.39 -7.11
C ASP A 273 -6.36 27.33 -6.70
N ARG A 274 -6.24 27.65 -5.40
CA ARG A 274 -5.10 28.39 -4.84
C ARG A 274 -3.89 27.47 -4.70
N ARG A 275 -2.74 27.85 -5.26
CA ARG A 275 -1.47 27.10 -5.19
C ARG A 275 -0.34 28.00 -4.76
N SER A 276 -0.40 28.44 -3.52
CA SER A 276 0.73 29.11 -2.86
C SER A 276 1.60 28.07 -2.14
N PRO A 277 2.82 28.40 -1.73
CA PRO A 277 3.53 27.61 -0.71
C PRO A 277 2.63 27.33 0.49
N PHE A 278 2.76 26.12 1.06
CA PHE A 278 2.02 25.74 2.25
C PHE A 278 2.48 26.59 3.45
N PRO A 279 1.59 27.18 4.25
CA PRO A 279 1.99 27.97 5.42
C PRO A 279 2.47 27.07 6.58
N PRO A 280 3.79 27.00 6.88
CA PRO A 280 4.35 26.02 7.83
C PRO A 280 3.80 26.19 9.27
N VAL A 281 3.36 27.40 9.62
CA VAL A 281 2.72 27.72 10.91
C VAL A 281 1.50 26.82 11.22
N LEU A 282 0.79 26.32 10.21
CA LEU A 282 -0.33 25.40 10.40
C LEU A 282 0.11 24.02 10.92
N LEU A 283 1.34 23.59 10.59
CA LEU A 283 1.94 22.36 11.13
C LEU A 283 2.68 22.63 12.44
N GLU A 284 3.37 23.76 12.55
CA GLU A 284 4.06 24.17 13.78
C GLU A 284 3.10 24.37 14.95
N SER A 285 1.84 24.76 14.68
CA SER A 285 0.77 24.91 15.68
C SER A 285 -0.08 23.65 15.87
N LEU A 286 0.09 22.62 15.05
CA LEU A 286 -0.70 21.39 15.15
C LEU A 286 -0.34 20.63 16.44
N ARG A 287 -1.31 20.45 17.34
CA ARG A 287 -1.13 19.75 18.62
C ARG A 287 -2.12 18.62 18.75
N TRP A 288 -1.63 17.38 18.73
CA TRP A 288 -2.46 16.20 18.97
C TRP A 288 -2.65 15.96 20.47
N THR A 289 -3.90 15.72 20.86
CA THR A 289 -4.30 15.33 22.21
C THR A 289 -5.21 14.10 22.15
N VAL A 290 -5.26 13.35 23.25
CA VAL A 290 -6.17 12.21 23.41
C VAL A 290 -7.29 12.65 24.35
N CYS A 291 -8.53 12.62 23.88
CA CYS A 291 -9.68 13.02 24.69
C CYS A 291 -9.78 12.13 25.95
N PRO A 292 -9.83 12.69 27.17
CA PRO A 292 -9.89 11.89 28.39
C PRO A 292 -11.20 11.10 28.50
N SER A 293 -12.29 11.58 27.89
CA SER A 293 -13.62 10.97 27.92
C SER A 293 -13.78 9.85 26.88
N CYS A 294 -13.62 10.15 25.58
CA CYS A 294 -13.85 9.16 24.52
C CYS A 294 -12.59 8.51 23.95
N LYS A 295 -11.39 8.87 24.45
CA LYS A 295 -10.07 8.38 24.02
C LYS A 295 -9.71 8.61 22.55
N ALA A 296 -10.52 9.36 21.81
CA ALA A 296 -10.19 9.73 20.43
C ALA A 296 -9.01 10.72 20.40
N ALA A 297 -8.04 10.46 19.52
CA ALA A 297 -6.99 11.41 19.21
C ALA A 297 -7.52 12.52 18.28
N HIS A 298 -7.25 13.79 18.61
CA HIS A 298 -7.62 14.93 17.78
C HIS A 298 -6.65 16.10 17.95
N ALA A 299 -6.68 17.05 17.02
CA ALA A 299 -5.88 18.27 17.04
C ALA A 299 -6.70 19.54 17.29
N ARG A 300 -7.96 19.40 17.72
CA ARG A 300 -8.82 20.51 18.14
C ARG A 300 -8.67 20.88 19.61
N LEU A 301 -9.03 22.12 19.95
CA LEU A 301 -9.19 22.60 21.33
C LEU A 301 -10.28 21.80 22.08
N THR A 302 -11.40 21.53 21.42
CA THR A 302 -12.51 20.72 21.96
C THR A 302 -12.62 19.42 21.20
N CYS A 303 -12.85 18.31 21.91
CA CYS A 303 -13.01 17.01 21.29
C CYS A 303 -14.19 16.98 20.31
N PRO A 304 -13.97 16.73 19.00
CA PRO A 304 -15.05 16.77 18.00
C PRO A 304 -16.03 15.61 18.16
N VAL A 305 -15.59 14.50 18.75
CA VAL A 305 -16.43 13.34 19.03
C VAL A 305 -17.39 13.66 20.17
N CYS A 306 -16.89 14.16 21.30
CA CYS A 306 -17.73 14.52 22.45
C CYS A 306 -18.63 15.73 22.15
N ALA A 307 -18.13 16.74 21.43
CA ALA A 307 -18.93 17.90 21.04
C ALA A 307 -20.05 17.52 20.05
N GLY A 308 -19.78 16.60 19.13
CA GLY A 308 -20.79 16.07 18.21
C GLY A 308 -21.79 15.10 18.86
N ALA A 309 -21.40 14.42 19.94
CA ALA A 309 -22.26 13.46 20.65
C ALA A 309 -23.45 14.11 21.37
N ALA A 310 -23.49 15.44 21.52
CA ALA A 310 -24.71 16.16 21.90
C ALA A 310 -25.86 15.96 20.88
N ALA A 311 -25.58 15.38 19.71
CA ALA A 311 -26.57 14.97 18.70
C ALA A 311 -26.57 13.45 18.40
N GLY A 312 -25.94 12.59 19.23
CA GLY A 312 -26.04 11.15 19.02
C GLY A 312 -25.05 10.27 19.80
N GLY A 313 -25.53 9.72 20.91
CA GLY A 313 -25.20 8.36 21.36
C GLY A 313 -23.80 8.10 21.92
N SER A 314 -23.66 8.26 23.24
CA SER A 314 -22.67 7.55 24.06
C SER A 314 -22.58 6.07 23.67
N LEU A 315 -21.38 5.59 23.32
CA LEU A 315 -21.04 4.17 23.22
C LEU A 315 -21.21 3.50 24.60
N ARG A 316 -22.44 3.11 24.93
CA ARG A 316 -22.71 2.26 26.09
C ARG A 316 -22.16 0.87 25.80
N ARG A 317 -21.46 0.28 26.77
CA ARG A 317 -21.17 -1.16 26.83
C ARG A 317 -22.50 -1.91 26.79
N ALA A 318 -22.94 -2.32 25.60
CA ALA A 318 -24.04 -3.25 25.45
C ALA A 318 -23.49 -4.67 25.60
N ALA A 319 -24.18 -5.49 26.40
CA ALA A 319 -23.99 -6.94 26.47
C ALA A 319 -24.02 -7.56 25.07
N ALA A 320 -23.63 -8.83 24.93
CA ALA A 320 -23.77 -9.55 23.66
C ALA A 320 -25.24 -9.47 23.19
N VAL A 321 -25.54 -8.56 22.26
CA VAL A 321 -26.87 -8.42 21.66
C VAL A 321 -26.83 -9.16 20.35
N THR A 322 -27.64 -10.22 20.25
CA THR A 322 -27.98 -10.80 18.96
C THR A 322 -28.99 -9.86 18.29
N VAL A 323 -28.57 -9.13 17.27
CA VAL A 323 -29.50 -8.30 16.48
C VAL A 323 -29.87 -9.10 15.24
N ALA A 324 -31.15 -9.47 15.14
CA ALA A 324 -31.71 -9.98 13.89
C ALA A 324 -32.18 -8.80 13.03
N ARG A 325 -31.56 -8.60 11.86
CA ARG A 325 -32.01 -7.66 10.84
C ARG A 325 -32.39 -8.44 9.58
N GLY A 326 -33.68 -8.78 9.45
CA GLY A 326 -34.16 -9.58 8.33
C GLY A 326 -33.49 -10.97 8.28
N ALA A 327 -32.76 -11.25 7.20
CA ALA A 327 -32.03 -12.51 6.99
C ALA A 327 -30.66 -12.56 7.69
N LEU A 328 -30.16 -11.44 8.22
CA LEU A 328 -28.86 -11.36 8.90
C LEU A 328 -29.03 -11.49 10.41
N THR A 329 -28.29 -12.43 11.00
CA THR A 329 -28.09 -12.53 12.46
C THR A 329 -26.68 -12.04 12.79
N VAL A 330 -26.59 -11.04 13.65
CA VAL A 330 -25.30 -10.51 14.13
C VAL A 330 -25.12 -10.82 15.60
N THR A 331 -24.04 -11.52 15.94
CA THR A 331 -23.68 -11.82 17.33
C THR A 331 -22.38 -11.11 17.68
N ARG A 332 -22.41 -10.17 18.63
CA ARG A 332 -21.20 -9.52 19.13
C ARG A 332 -20.39 -10.48 19.99
N LEU A 333 -19.13 -10.69 19.63
CA LEU A 333 -18.20 -11.58 20.35
C LEU A 333 -17.24 -10.80 21.24
N LEU A 334 -16.80 -9.63 20.80
CA LEU A 334 -15.85 -8.79 21.53
C LEU A 334 -16.21 -7.32 21.41
N GLN A 335 -16.08 -6.59 22.51
CA GLN A 335 -15.92 -5.14 22.54
C GLN A 335 -14.70 -4.83 23.41
N THR A 336 -13.75 -4.06 22.91
CA THR A 336 -12.50 -3.77 23.62
C THR A 336 -12.09 -2.30 23.49
N GLU A 337 -11.32 -1.82 24.47
CA GLU A 337 -10.62 -0.53 24.40
C GLU A 337 -9.27 -0.65 23.67
N GLY A 338 -8.76 -1.88 23.53
CA GLY A 338 -7.58 -2.20 22.73
C GLY A 338 -7.89 -2.29 21.23
N GLU A 339 -6.89 -2.63 20.44
CA GLU A 339 -6.98 -2.72 18.99
C GLU A 339 -6.92 -4.18 18.52
N VAL A 340 -7.89 -4.62 17.72
CA VAL A 340 -7.85 -5.94 17.09
C VAL A 340 -6.80 -5.93 15.97
N VAL A 341 -5.74 -6.73 16.14
CA VAL A 341 -4.58 -6.77 15.22
C VAL A 341 -4.51 -8.05 14.39
N ALA A 342 -5.23 -9.11 14.78
CA ALA A 342 -5.39 -10.31 13.98
C ALA A 342 -6.69 -11.05 14.29
N LEU A 343 -7.20 -11.76 13.29
CA LEU A 343 -8.42 -12.56 13.35
C LEU A 343 -8.18 -13.89 12.62
N ALA A 344 -8.66 -14.97 13.22
CA ALA A 344 -8.67 -16.31 12.67
C ALA A 344 -10.03 -16.98 12.97
N PRO A 345 -10.38 -18.12 12.33
CA PRO A 345 -11.69 -18.76 12.48
C PRO A 345 -12.18 -18.98 13.93
N ARG A 346 -11.24 -19.24 14.86
CA ARG A 346 -11.53 -19.52 16.27
C ARG A 346 -10.66 -18.74 17.25
N ALA A 347 -9.99 -17.68 16.79
CA ALA A 347 -9.04 -16.93 17.61
C ALA A 347 -8.94 -15.47 17.17
N TRP A 348 -8.54 -14.59 18.08
CA TRP A 348 -8.24 -13.20 17.77
C TRP A 348 -7.16 -12.65 18.69
N LEU A 349 -6.50 -11.57 18.24
CA LEU A 349 -5.44 -10.92 19.00
C LEU A 349 -5.76 -9.44 19.17
N VAL A 350 -5.71 -8.97 20.42
CA VAL A 350 -5.96 -7.58 20.81
C VAL A 350 -4.69 -6.98 21.38
N PHE A 351 -4.22 -5.88 20.79
CA PHE A 351 -3.17 -5.06 21.37
C PHE A 351 -3.75 -4.04 22.36
N GLN A 352 -3.32 -4.09 23.62
CA GLN A 352 -3.76 -3.16 24.65
C GLN A 352 -2.63 -2.92 25.66
N ASN A 353 -2.30 -1.67 25.93
CA ASN A 353 -1.32 -1.27 26.97
C ASN A 353 0.03 -2.01 26.88
N GLY A 354 0.55 -2.23 25.66
CA GLY A 354 1.84 -2.91 25.45
C GLY A 354 1.77 -4.44 25.54
N GLU A 355 0.58 -5.03 25.60
CA GLU A 355 0.37 -6.48 25.59
C GLU A 355 -0.49 -6.91 24.41
N PHE A 356 -0.21 -8.10 23.88
CA PHE A 356 -1.02 -8.76 22.86
C PHE A 356 -1.80 -9.89 23.51
N ARG A 357 -3.10 -9.72 23.64
CA ARG A 357 -3.99 -10.62 24.37
C ARG A 357 -4.86 -11.44 23.43
N ARG A 358 -4.96 -12.73 23.69
CA ARG A 358 -5.79 -13.67 22.93
C ARG A 358 -7.25 -13.64 23.37
N GLU A 359 -8.06 -14.39 22.65
CA GLU A 359 -9.48 -14.64 22.93
C GLU A 359 -9.78 -15.14 24.34
N ASP A 360 -8.84 -15.86 24.97
CA ASP A 360 -8.94 -16.36 26.35
C ASP A 360 -8.43 -15.34 27.41
N GLY A 361 -8.03 -14.15 26.97
CA GLY A 361 -7.50 -13.07 27.81
C GLY A 361 -6.02 -13.19 28.17
N ARG A 362 -5.35 -14.31 27.82
CA ARG A 362 -3.91 -14.50 28.10
C ARG A 362 -3.07 -13.58 27.23
N ALA A 363 -2.00 -13.04 27.82
CA ALA A 363 -1.01 -12.27 27.07
C ALA A 363 -0.09 -13.23 26.30
N ALA A 364 -0.23 -13.26 24.97
CA ALA A 364 0.64 -14.02 24.07
C ALA A 364 2.00 -13.36 23.87
N LEU A 365 2.04 -12.02 23.79
CA LEU A 365 3.27 -11.25 23.57
C LEU A 365 3.24 -9.95 24.39
N ARG A 366 4.42 -9.36 24.63
CA ARG A 366 4.60 -8.07 25.31
C ARG A 366 5.56 -7.20 24.50
N GLY A 367 5.25 -5.92 24.36
CA GLY A 367 6.04 -4.95 23.60
C GLY A 367 5.18 -3.98 22.80
N PRO A 368 5.80 -3.02 22.10
CA PRO A 368 5.07 -2.07 21.27
C PRO A 368 4.47 -2.74 20.03
N LEU A 369 3.34 -2.23 19.56
CA LEU A 369 2.83 -2.54 18.23
C LEU A 369 3.81 -2.00 17.19
N ARG A 370 4.33 -2.89 16.34
CA ARG A 370 5.31 -2.52 15.29
C ARG A 370 4.57 -2.35 13.96
N PRO A 371 4.88 -1.29 13.19
CA PRO A 371 4.23 -1.08 11.91
C PRO A 371 4.52 -2.23 10.93
N GLY A 372 3.48 -2.68 10.22
CA GLY A 372 3.60 -3.75 9.22
C GLY A 372 3.84 -5.16 9.78
N SER A 373 3.85 -5.36 11.10
CA SER A 373 3.94 -6.69 11.68
C SER A 373 2.73 -7.55 11.31
N ARG A 374 2.99 -8.83 11.02
CA ARG A 374 1.99 -9.85 10.73
C ARG A 374 1.88 -10.80 11.92
N TYR A 375 0.66 -11.15 12.30
CA TYR A 375 0.39 -12.03 13.43
C TYR A 375 -0.36 -13.27 12.95
N PHE A 376 0.22 -14.43 13.17
CA PHE A 376 -0.38 -15.72 12.83
C PHE A 376 -0.94 -16.36 14.10
N LEU A 377 -2.20 -16.80 14.03
CA LEU A 377 -2.93 -17.42 15.13
C LEU A 377 -3.25 -18.86 14.76
N GLU A 378 -2.59 -19.83 15.40
CA GLU A 378 -2.80 -21.25 15.14
C GLU A 378 -2.86 -22.03 16.46
N GLY A 379 -3.99 -22.70 16.71
CA GLY A 379 -4.26 -23.31 18.01
C GLY A 379 -4.09 -22.29 19.14
N GLY A 380 -3.36 -22.65 20.20
CA GLY A 380 -3.00 -21.75 21.30
C GLY A 380 -1.77 -20.87 21.04
N SER A 381 -1.12 -21.00 19.89
CA SER A 381 0.16 -20.33 19.58
C SER A 381 -0.05 -19.04 18.77
N THR A 382 0.78 -18.04 19.05
CA THR A 382 0.82 -16.77 18.33
C THR A 382 2.23 -16.50 17.86
N VAL A 383 2.40 -16.30 16.55
CA VAL A 383 3.70 -15.94 15.95
C VAL A 383 3.59 -14.52 15.41
N ALA A 384 4.51 -13.65 15.82
CA ALA A 384 4.64 -12.29 15.30
C ALA A 384 5.85 -12.20 14.39
N VAL A 385 5.65 -11.61 13.21
CA VAL A 385 6.65 -11.53 12.15
C VAL A 385 6.81 -10.08 11.71
N GLY A 386 8.04 -9.65 11.44
CA GLY A 386 8.33 -8.33 10.89
C GLY A 386 7.82 -8.14 9.45
N PRO A 387 7.68 -6.90 8.96
CA PRO A 387 7.20 -6.63 7.60
C PRO A 387 8.12 -7.17 6.49
N GLU A 388 9.43 -7.22 6.73
CA GLU A 388 10.44 -7.62 5.72
C GLU A 388 10.70 -9.14 5.69
N GLU A 389 10.15 -9.89 6.64
CA GLU A 389 10.38 -11.33 6.74
C GLU A 389 9.41 -12.11 5.86
N ALA A 390 9.94 -12.79 4.85
CA ALA A 390 9.20 -13.76 4.05
C ALA A 390 8.93 -15.02 4.89
N PHE A 391 7.83 -14.98 5.63
CA PHE A 391 7.40 -16.03 6.56
C PHE A 391 5.89 -16.28 6.48
N ALA A 392 5.46 -17.51 6.74
CA ALA A 392 4.06 -17.88 6.93
C ALA A 392 3.90 -19.04 7.93
N VAL A 393 2.72 -19.16 8.53
CA VAL A 393 2.33 -20.30 9.36
C VAL A 393 1.08 -20.93 8.76
N ALA A 394 1.11 -22.25 8.55
CA ALA A 394 -0.07 -23.00 8.14
C ALA A 394 0.10 -24.49 8.45
N GLY A 395 -0.96 -25.11 8.98
CA GLY A 395 -0.99 -26.55 9.21
C GLY A 395 -0.07 -27.01 10.34
N GLY A 396 0.15 -26.17 11.35
CA GLY A 396 1.03 -26.44 12.47
C GLY A 396 2.51 -26.29 12.15
N ARG A 397 2.87 -25.64 11.03
CA ARG A 397 4.25 -25.54 10.55
C ARG A 397 4.60 -24.11 10.16
N CYS A 398 5.82 -23.72 10.49
CA CYS A 398 6.44 -22.49 10.01
C CYS A 398 7.06 -22.69 8.62
N TRP A 399 6.99 -21.64 7.81
CA TRP A 399 7.58 -21.56 6.47
C TRP A 399 8.35 -20.25 6.35
N TRP A 400 9.53 -20.27 5.74
CA TRP A 400 10.35 -19.07 5.58
C TRP A 400 11.25 -19.12 4.35
N GLU A 401 11.61 -17.96 3.83
CA GLU A 401 12.72 -17.83 2.89
C GLU A 401 14.01 -17.56 3.65
N ARG A 402 15.08 -18.28 3.29
CA ARG A 402 16.44 -18.00 3.76
C ARG A 402 17.45 -18.51 2.73
N ASP A 403 18.44 -17.67 2.44
CA ASP A 403 19.57 -17.97 1.55
C ASP A 403 19.13 -18.48 0.16
N GLY A 404 18.06 -17.90 -0.40
CA GLY A 404 17.58 -18.26 -1.74
C GLY A 404 16.88 -19.60 -1.81
N ALA A 405 16.34 -20.05 -0.68
CA ALA A 405 15.52 -21.25 -0.62
C ALA A 405 14.28 -21.03 0.23
N LEU A 406 13.18 -21.67 -0.19
CA LEU A 406 11.99 -21.82 0.64
C LEU A 406 12.21 -23.01 1.57
N TRP A 407 12.02 -22.77 2.85
CA TRP A 407 12.15 -23.74 3.93
C TRP A 407 10.81 -23.95 4.61
N ARG A 408 10.66 -25.12 5.22
CA ARG A 408 9.57 -25.42 6.14
C ARG A 408 10.09 -26.13 7.38
N GLU A 409 9.35 -25.99 8.46
CA GLU A 409 9.53 -26.78 9.67
C GLU A 409 9.19 -28.26 9.38
N GLY A 410 10.12 -29.16 9.70
CA GLY A 410 9.98 -30.61 9.57
C GLY A 410 10.11 -31.31 10.91
N ALA A 411 9.61 -32.55 10.98
CA ALA A 411 9.54 -33.30 12.24
C ALA A 411 10.92 -33.64 12.84
N LEU A 412 11.96 -33.71 12.01
CA LEU A 412 13.34 -34.02 12.39
C LEU A 412 14.30 -32.84 12.17
N GLY A 413 13.78 -31.66 11.83
CA GLY A 413 14.55 -30.47 11.48
C GLY A 413 14.04 -29.75 10.24
N ASP A 414 14.64 -28.61 9.93
CA ASP A 414 14.26 -27.75 8.82
C ASP A 414 14.40 -28.47 7.46
N GLU A 415 13.36 -28.40 6.64
CA GLU A 415 13.32 -29.04 5.33
C GLU A 415 13.37 -27.99 4.21
N ARG A 416 14.35 -28.13 3.31
CA ARG A 416 14.42 -27.34 2.08
C ARG A 416 13.32 -27.81 1.11
N VAL A 417 12.45 -26.89 0.69
CA VAL A 417 11.34 -27.16 -0.22
C VAL A 417 11.76 -26.95 -1.68
N GLY A 418 12.43 -25.83 -1.96
CA GLY A 418 12.94 -25.53 -3.30
C GLY A 418 13.67 -24.19 -3.37
N GLU A 419 14.23 -23.88 -4.55
CA GLU A 419 15.02 -22.67 -4.79
C GLU A 419 14.10 -21.48 -5.10
N VAL A 420 14.41 -20.33 -4.49
CA VAL A 420 13.67 -19.08 -4.70
C VAL A 420 14.64 -17.90 -4.72
N LEU A 421 14.18 -16.70 -5.08
CA LEU A 421 15.03 -15.52 -5.07
C LEU A 421 15.09 -14.89 -3.67
N SER A 422 16.31 -14.81 -3.11
CA SER A 422 16.51 -14.32 -1.75
C SER A 422 16.12 -12.85 -1.59
N GLY A 423 15.38 -12.53 -0.53
CA GLY A 423 14.90 -11.18 -0.21
C GLY A 423 13.87 -10.61 -1.21
N ARG A 424 13.46 -11.37 -2.22
CA ARG A 424 12.53 -10.93 -3.28
C ARG A 424 11.30 -11.81 -3.42
N THR A 425 11.33 -12.98 -2.80
CA THR A 425 10.21 -13.92 -2.80
C THR A 425 9.13 -13.46 -1.85
N ARG A 426 7.93 -13.25 -2.40
CA ARG A 426 6.70 -13.13 -1.62
C ARG A 426 5.98 -14.47 -1.70
N PHE A 427 5.60 -15.03 -0.56
CA PHE A 427 4.82 -16.26 -0.53
C PHE A 427 3.82 -16.25 0.62
N TRP A 428 2.80 -17.09 0.46
CA TRP A 428 1.76 -17.34 1.44
C TRP A 428 1.44 -18.83 1.44
N VAL A 429 0.94 -19.33 2.56
CA VAL A 429 0.65 -20.75 2.74
C VAL A 429 -0.76 -20.89 3.26
N GLY A 430 -1.56 -21.72 2.59
CA GLY A 430 -2.86 -22.17 3.05
C GLY A 430 -2.79 -23.59 3.61
N PRO A 431 -3.92 -24.14 4.07
CA PRO A 431 -3.97 -25.48 4.66
C PRO A 431 -3.56 -26.62 3.72
N GLU A 432 -3.82 -26.49 2.42
CA GLU A 432 -3.58 -27.54 1.42
C GLU A 432 -2.29 -27.34 0.62
N PHE A 433 -1.96 -26.08 0.28
CA PHE A 433 -0.85 -25.70 -0.57
C PHE A 433 -0.45 -24.25 -0.30
N GLY A 434 0.73 -23.86 -0.77
CA GLY A 434 1.20 -22.48 -0.78
C GLY A 434 1.37 -21.95 -2.20
N PHE A 435 1.42 -20.62 -2.28
CA PHE A 435 1.66 -19.87 -3.50
C PHE A 435 2.73 -18.83 -3.23
N GLY A 436 3.65 -18.64 -4.17
CA GLY A 436 4.63 -17.58 -4.11
C GLY A 436 5.02 -17.07 -5.47
N PHE A 437 5.64 -15.89 -5.49
CA PHE A 437 6.26 -15.36 -6.69
C PHE A 437 7.43 -14.44 -6.33
N TYR A 438 8.34 -14.26 -7.28
CA TYR A 438 9.36 -13.22 -7.25
C TYR A 438 9.53 -12.59 -8.64
N ARG A 439 10.16 -11.42 -8.67
CA ARG A 439 10.52 -10.73 -9.92
C ARG A 439 12.02 -10.56 -10.03
N ALA A 440 12.58 -10.94 -11.17
CA ALA A 440 13.99 -10.80 -11.50
C ALA A 440 14.16 -10.30 -12.94
N GLY A 441 14.79 -9.13 -13.13
CA GLY A 441 15.08 -8.56 -14.45
C GLY A 441 13.86 -8.49 -15.38
N GLY A 442 12.73 -8.00 -14.86
CA GLY A 442 11.45 -7.91 -15.59
C GLY A 442 10.67 -9.23 -15.76
N VAL A 443 11.22 -10.38 -15.34
CA VAL A 443 10.50 -11.66 -15.40
C VAL A 443 9.82 -11.93 -14.07
N THR A 444 8.56 -12.37 -14.12
CA THR A 444 7.84 -12.88 -12.95
C THR A 444 7.94 -14.40 -12.95
N VAL A 445 8.44 -14.98 -11.87
CA VAL A 445 8.39 -16.43 -11.63
C VAL A 445 7.37 -16.64 -10.52
N ALA A 446 6.30 -17.39 -10.82
CA ALA A 446 5.24 -17.71 -9.88
C ALA A 446 5.15 -19.22 -9.72
N PHE A 447 4.93 -19.67 -8.50
CA PHE A 447 5.00 -21.07 -8.15
C PHE A 447 3.97 -21.48 -7.11
N VAL A 448 3.54 -22.75 -7.18
CA VAL A 448 2.80 -23.42 -6.11
C VAL A 448 3.65 -24.52 -5.47
N PHE A 449 3.38 -24.83 -4.21
CA PHE A 449 4.08 -25.86 -3.45
C PHE A 449 3.15 -26.53 -2.43
N GLU A 450 3.44 -27.77 -2.05
CA GLU A 450 2.60 -28.53 -1.12
C GLU A 450 3.24 -28.71 0.26
N GLY A 451 2.39 -28.82 1.28
CA GLY A 451 2.80 -28.97 2.68
C GLY A 451 3.65 -30.22 2.98
N THR A 452 3.49 -31.27 2.18
CA THR A 452 4.11 -32.58 2.42
C THR A 452 5.17 -32.96 1.39
N ARG A 453 5.13 -32.39 0.17
CA ARG A 453 6.06 -32.72 -0.92
C ARG A 453 7.23 -31.74 -0.99
N ARG A 454 8.36 -32.19 -1.55
CA ARG A 454 9.46 -31.31 -1.96
C ARG A 454 9.24 -30.86 -3.40
N GLY A 455 9.82 -29.72 -3.75
CA GLY A 455 9.73 -29.13 -5.08
C GLY A 455 8.75 -27.96 -5.17
N LEU A 456 8.99 -27.10 -6.14
CA LEU A 456 8.12 -26.00 -6.53
C LEU A 456 7.59 -26.30 -7.93
N CYS A 457 6.30 -26.05 -8.18
CA CYS A 457 5.75 -26.01 -9.52
C CYS A 457 5.81 -24.55 -9.99
N ASP A 458 6.89 -24.18 -10.67
CA ASP A 458 7.26 -22.80 -11.04
C ASP A 458 6.73 -22.32 -12.41
N GLY A 459 5.83 -23.11 -13.00
CA GLY A 459 5.16 -22.81 -14.26
C GLY A 459 3.79 -22.13 -14.12
N VAL A 460 3.48 -21.49 -12.98
CA VAL A 460 2.17 -20.85 -12.78
C VAL A 460 2.03 -19.65 -13.73
N PRO A 461 1.11 -19.67 -14.71
CA PRO A 461 1.06 -18.66 -15.76
C PRO A 461 0.29 -17.42 -15.30
N VAL A 462 0.79 -16.74 -14.26
CA VAL A 462 0.17 -15.50 -13.77
C VAL A 462 0.20 -14.42 -14.87
N PRO A 463 -0.88 -13.62 -15.03
CA PRO A 463 -0.88 -12.52 -15.98
C PRO A 463 0.33 -11.58 -15.77
N PRO A 464 0.91 -11.01 -16.84
CA PRO A 464 2.10 -10.16 -16.73
C PRO A 464 1.94 -9.05 -15.68
N LEU A 465 2.88 -8.99 -14.74
CA LEU A 465 2.95 -7.97 -13.70
C LEU A 465 3.80 -6.79 -14.19
N ARG A 466 3.20 -5.97 -15.07
CA ARG A 466 3.83 -4.77 -15.61
C ARG A 466 3.94 -3.68 -14.53
N GLY A 467 4.89 -2.77 -14.72
CA GLY A 467 5.12 -1.69 -13.79
C GLY A 467 5.63 -2.17 -12.42
N ARG A 468 5.19 -1.51 -11.36
CA ARG A 468 5.60 -1.79 -9.97
C ARG A 468 4.47 -2.52 -9.23
N VAL A 469 4.84 -3.55 -8.47
CA VAL A 469 3.92 -4.20 -7.51
C VAL A 469 4.02 -3.41 -6.21
N LEU A 470 2.97 -2.65 -5.86
CA LEU A 470 2.92 -1.87 -4.63
C LEU A 470 2.69 -2.79 -3.44
N ASP A 471 1.69 -3.67 -3.55
CA ASP A 471 1.30 -4.59 -2.50
C ASP A 471 0.75 -5.90 -3.09
N ALA A 472 0.83 -6.97 -2.31
CA ALA A 472 0.33 -8.28 -2.67
C ALA A 472 -0.20 -9.00 -1.42
N HIS A 473 -1.33 -9.66 -1.56
CA HIS A 473 -1.89 -10.53 -0.53
C HIS A 473 -2.44 -11.79 -1.16
N CYS A 474 -2.50 -12.88 -0.40
CA CYS A 474 -3.06 -14.13 -0.89
C CYS A 474 -3.97 -14.76 0.16
N VAL A 475 -5.21 -15.05 -0.25
CA VAL A 475 -6.22 -15.72 0.56
C VAL A 475 -6.35 -17.16 0.06
N PHE A 476 -6.50 -18.13 0.96
CA PHE A 476 -6.62 -19.55 0.61
C PHE A 476 -7.96 -20.12 1.04
N GLY A 477 -8.47 -21.03 0.22
CA GLY A 477 -9.67 -21.83 0.44
C GLY A 477 -9.50 -23.19 -0.24
N PRO A 478 -10.50 -24.06 -0.18
CA PRO A 478 -10.41 -25.41 -0.73
C PRO A 478 -9.94 -25.44 -2.19
N GLY A 479 -8.77 -26.05 -2.42
CA GLY A 479 -8.14 -26.23 -3.73
C GLY A 479 -7.74 -24.97 -4.50
N ARG A 480 -7.77 -23.77 -3.89
CA ARG A 480 -7.53 -22.51 -4.60
C ARG A 480 -6.95 -21.38 -3.74
N ALA A 481 -6.26 -20.47 -4.40
CA ALA A 481 -5.66 -19.27 -3.86
C ALA A 481 -6.14 -18.05 -4.65
N TRP A 482 -6.49 -16.97 -3.95
CA TRP A 482 -6.83 -15.68 -4.54
C TRP A 482 -5.66 -14.74 -4.31
N LEU A 483 -4.89 -14.50 -5.36
CA LEU A 483 -3.82 -13.51 -5.36
C LEU A 483 -4.42 -12.12 -5.64
N LEU A 484 -4.32 -11.26 -4.65
CA LEU A 484 -4.77 -9.87 -4.69
C LEU A 484 -3.54 -8.97 -4.82
N LEU A 485 -3.53 -8.09 -5.82
CA LEU A 485 -2.39 -7.24 -6.15
C LEU A 485 -2.83 -5.79 -6.26
N GLU A 486 -1.98 -4.88 -5.80
CA GLU A 486 -2.04 -3.46 -6.14
C GLU A 486 -0.82 -3.12 -7.00
N LEU A 487 -1.08 -2.59 -8.18
CA LEU A 487 -0.11 -2.38 -9.25
C LEU A 487 -0.09 -0.91 -9.64
N GLU A 488 1.10 -0.42 -9.97
CA GLU A 488 1.31 0.92 -10.52
C GLU A 488 1.93 0.82 -11.90
N GLU A 489 1.21 1.30 -12.91
CA GLU A 489 1.63 1.29 -14.31
C GLU A 489 1.28 2.65 -14.94
N ALA A 490 2.28 3.30 -15.56
CA ALA A 490 2.14 4.60 -16.21
C ALA A 490 1.47 5.68 -15.32
N GLY A 491 1.85 5.74 -14.04
CA GLY A 491 1.31 6.73 -13.08
C GLY A 491 -0.11 6.45 -12.60
N ARG A 492 -0.68 5.28 -12.95
CA ARG A 492 -1.99 4.82 -12.50
C ARG A 492 -1.86 3.67 -11.54
N VAL A 493 -2.55 3.77 -10.40
CA VAL A 493 -2.68 2.69 -9.43
C VAL A 493 -3.99 1.96 -9.66
N TRP A 494 -3.93 0.63 -9.72
CA TRP A 494 -5.09 -0.22 -9.90
C TRP A 494 -4.88 -1.59 -9.24
N LYS A 495 -5.96 -2.34 -9.06
CA LYS A 495 -5.94 -3.63 -8.35
C LYS A 495 -6.25 -4.80 -9.28
N ARG A 496 -5.64 -5.94 -9.04
CA ARG A 496 -5.87 -7.19 -9.78
C ARG A 496 -6.20 -8.31 -8.81
N CYS A 497 -7.15 -9.17 -9.19
CA CYS A 497 -7.37 -10.46 -8.53
C CYS A 497 -7.06 -11.58 -9.52
N VAL A 498 -6.31 -12.60 -9.09
CA VAL A 498 -6.02 -13.82 -9.86
C VAL A 498 -6.39 -15.03 -9.02
N VAL A 499 -7.19 -15.94 -9.58
CA VAL A 499 -7.53 -17.22 -8.94
C VAL A 499 -6.58 -18.29 -9.46
N ILE A 500 -5.82 -18.89 -8.56
CA ILE A 500 -4.83 -19.93 -8.85
C ILE A 500 -5.31 -21.22 -8.19
N ARG A 501 -5.38 -22.32 -8.94
CA ARG A 501 -5.70 -23.64 -8.40
C ARG A 501 -4.45 -24.28 -7.80
N ARG A 502 -4.69 -25.27 -6.94
CA ARG A 502 -3.63 -26.07 -6.31
C ARG A 502 -2.66 -26.71 -7.31
N ASP A 503 -3.12 -27.06 -8.51
CA ASP A 503 -2.28 -27.63 -9.58
C ASP A 503 -1.42 -26.60 -10.34
N GLY A 504 -1.52 -25.31 -9.98
CA GLY A 504 -0.80 -24.22 -10.62
C GLY A 504 -1.52 -23.62 -11.83
N THR A 505 -2.73 -24.08 -12.17
CA THR A 505 -3.52 -23.46 -13.24
C THR A 505 -4.14 -22.13 -12.77
N VAL A 506 -4.14 -21.13 -13.65
CA VAL A 506 -4.87 -19.87 -13.42
C VAL A 506 -6.31 -20.04 -13.90
N ALA A 507 -7.26 -19.96 -12.99
CA ALA A 507 -8.69 -20.16 -13.24
C ALA A 507 -9.37 -18.90 -13.79
N ALA A 508 -9.02 -17.73 -13.27
CA ALA A 508 -9.57 -16.45 -13.65
C ALA A 508 -8.61 -15.32 -13.26
N ALA A 509 -8.71 -14.18 -13.96
CA ALA A 509 -8.06 -12.93 -13.59
C ALA A 509 -9.00 -11.76 -13.88
N ALA A 510 -9.03 -10.77 -12.99
CA ALA A 510 -9.84 -9.56 -13.14
C ALA A 510 -9.01 -8.32 -12.79
N ASP A 511 -9.07 -7.32 -13.67
CA ASP A 511 -8.39 -6.04 -13.54
C ASP A 511 -9.39 -4.96 -13.09
N ALA A 512 -9.00 -4.20 -12.08
CA ALA A 512 -9.80 -3.19 -11.39
C ALA A 512 -11.22 -3.66 -11.00
N PRO A 513 -11.38 -4.82 -10.33
CA PRO A 513 -12.70 -5.26 -9.88
C PRO A 513 -13.29 -4.28 -8.87
N SER A 514 -14.54 -3.85 -9.09
CA SER A 514 -15.20 -2.82 -8.28
C SER A 514 -15.44 -3.23 -6.82
N TRP A 515 -15.44 -4.53 -6.52
CA TRP A 515 -15.61 -5.07 -5.18
C TRP A 515 -14.30 -5.15 -4.37
N LEU A 516 -13.14 -4.92 -4.99
CA LEU A 516 -11.83 -5.01 -4.33
C LEU A 516 -11.38 -3.63 -3.83
N GLU A 517 -12.00 -3.17 -2.74
CA GLU A 517 -11.67 -1.87 -2.13
C GLU A 517 -10.36 -1.91 -1.33
N ASN A 518 -9.95 -3.06 -0.80
CA ASN A 518 -8.71 -3.28 -0.06
C ASN A 518 -8.14 -4.68 -0.37
N LEU A 519 -6.82 -4.85 -0.37
CA LEU A 519 -6.18 -6.17 -0.57
C LEU A 519 -6.25 -7.06 0.67
N HIS A 520 -6.29 -6.45 1.86
CA HIS A 520 -6.22 -7.16 3.13
C HIS A 520 -7.61 -7.31 3.76
N GLY A 521 -7.75 -8.31 4.63
CA GLY A 521 -8.96 -8.53 5.42
C GLY A 521 -9.99 -9.45 4.75
N ALA A 522 -9.83 -9.81 3.48
CA ALA A 522 -10.68 -10.81 2.85
C ALA A 522 -10.42 -12.22 3.43
N CYS A 523 -11.44 -13.08 3.39
CA CYS A 523 -11.30 -14.50 3.73
C CYS A 523 -12.01 -15.39 2.71
N ALA A 524 -11.59 -16.65 2.57
CA ALA A 524 -12.29 -17.61 1.74
C ALA A 524 -13.14 -18.56 2.59
N ALA A 525 -14.31 -18.93 2.07
CA ALA A 525 -15.14 -20.00 2.63
C ALA A 525 -15.79 -20.79 1.49
N GLY A 526 -15.54 -22.10 1.45
CA GLY A 526 -15.91 -22.94 0.32
C GLY A 526 -15.30 -22.41 -1.00
N PRO A 527 -16.06 -22.35 -2.11
CA PRO A 527 -15.53 -21.88 -3.38
C PRO A 527 -15.45 -20.35 -3.51
N PHE A 528 -15.87 -19.61 -2.47
CA PHE A 528 -16.06 -18.17 -2.53
C PHE A 528 -14.99 -17.39 -1.78
N LEU A 529 -14.68 -16.20 -2.30
CA LEU A 529 -13.97 -15.15 -1.57
C LEU A 529 -15.00 -14.21 -0.95
N PHE A 530 -14.80 -13.83 0.30
CA PHE A 530 -15.56 -12.80 0.99
C PHE A 530 -14.67 -11.58 1.16
N ALA A 531 -15.06 -10.47 0.54
CA ALA A 531 -14.34 -9.21 0.54
C ALA A 531 -15.10 -8.17 1.38
N PRO A 532 -14.43 -7.47 2.31
CA PRO A 532 -15.04 -6.37 3.05
C PRO A 532 -15.01 -5.09 2.20
N THR A 533 -16.12 -4.34 2.17
CA THR A 533 -16.25 -3.06 1.46
C THR A 533 -16.94 -2.03 2.35
N ASP A 534 -16.81 -0.75 2.02
CA ASP A 534 -17.54 0.32 2.72
C ASP A 534 -19.07 0.21 2.55
N ARG A 535 -19.56 -0.65 1.64
CA ARG A 535 -20.98 -0.98 1.48
C ARG A 535 -21.37 -2.31 2.12
N GLY A 536 -20.51 -2.89 2.95
CA GLY A 536 -20.71 -4.19 3.59
C GLY A 536 -19.93 -5.32 2.90
N LEU A 537 -20.30 -6.55 3.24
CA LEU A 537 -19.68 -7.78 2.76
C LEU A 537 -20.04 -8.04 1.30
N VAL A 538 -19.07 -8.48 0.50
CA VAL A 538 -19.28 -8.97 -0.86
C VAL A 538 -18.78 -10.42 -0.95
N ARG A 539 -19.61 -11.33 -1.49
CA ARG A 539 -19.22 -12.69 -1.81
C ARG A 539 -18.93 -12.80 -3.31
N VAL A 540 -17.74 -13.26 -3.67
CA VAL A 540 -17.22 -13.33 -5.03
C VAL A 540 -16.99 -14.79 -5.41
N ALA A 541 -17.47 -15.17 -6.60
CA ALA A 541 -17.20 -16.49 -7.19
C ALA A 541 -15.78 -16.57 -7.76
N ASP A 542 -15.29 -17.78 -8.01
CA ASP A 542 -13.98 -18.01 -8.63
C ASP A 542 -13.88 -17.52 -10.08
N SER A 543 -15.00 -17.27 -10.76
CA SER A 543 -15.02 -16.58 -12.06
C SER A 543 -14.62 -15.11 -11.99
N LEU A 544 -14.61 -14.51 -10.78
CA LEU A 544 -14.38 -13.08 -10.49
C LEU A 544 -15.41 -12.10 -11.07
N SER A 545 -16.22 -12.54 -12.04
CA SER A 545 -17.28 -11.75 -12.68
C SER A 545 -18.62 -11.83 -11.94
N ALA A 546 -18.88 -12.93 -11.23
CA ALA A 546 -20.10 -13.11 -10.45
C ALA A 546 -19.85 -12.80 -8.97
N TRP A 547 -20.59 -11.84 -8.43
CA TRP A 547 -20.52 -11.45 -7.02
C TRP A 547 -21.88 -10.96 -6.51
N VAL A 548 -22.08 -11.10 -5.19
CA VAL A 548 -23.30 -10.69 -4.48
C VAL A 548 -22.90 -9.84 -3.28
N GLY A 549 -23.48 -8.65 -3.17
CA GLY A 549 -23.30 -7.77 -2.01
C GLY A 549 -24.36 -8.00 -0.93
N PHE A 550 -23.96 -7.85 0.32
CA PHE A 550 -24.81 -7.95 1.51
C PHE A 550 -24.84 -6.59 2.23
N PRO A 551 -25.53 -5.57 1.68
CA PRO A 551 -25.51 -4.21 2.21
C PRO A 551 -26.01 -4.11 3.66
N GLU A 552 -26.82 -5.05 4.12
CA GLU A 552 -27.28 -5.14 5.51
C GLU A 552 -26.15 -5.36 6.53
N THR A 553 -24.97 -5.80 6.07
CA THR A 553 -23.76 -5.98 6.90
C THR A 553 -22.93 -4.70 7.02
N GLU A 554 -23.22 -3.66 6.24
CA GLU A 554 -22.52 -2.37 6.23
C GLU A 554 -22.35 -1.71 7.62
N PRO A 555 -23.27 -1.83 8.59
CA PRO A 555 -23.06 -1.30 9.94
C PRO A 555 -21.92 -1.97 10.71
N PHE A 556 -21.50 -3.16 10.28
CA PHE A 556 -20.54 -4.02 10.99
C PHE A 556 -19.28 -4.34 10.17
N VAL A 557 -19.32 -4.09 8.86
CA VAL A 557 -18.25 -4.37 7.91
C VAL A 557 -17.98 -3.12 7.08
N ASP A 558 -16.70 -2.75 6.99
CA ASP A 558 -16.16 -1.72 6.12
C ASP A 558 -14.87 -2.21 5.44
N ALA A 559 -14.33 -1.44 4.49
CA ALA A 559 -13.14 -1.86 3.73
C ALA A 559 -11.86 -2.04 4.57
N GLY A 560 -11.88 -1.69 5.86
CA GLY A 560 -10.77 -1.87 6.81
C GLY A 560 -10.97 -3.07 7.75
N SER A 561 -12.09 -3.78 7.63
CA SER A 561 -12.43 -4.92 8.49
C SER A 561 -11.61 -6.16 8.16
N LEU A 562 -11.23 -6.94 9.17
CA LEU A 562 -10.64 -8.27 8.99
C LEU A 562 -11.76 -9.31 9.01
N LEU A 563 -11.73 -10.26 8.08
CA LEU A 563 -12.69 -11.35 8.00
C LEU A 563 -12.03 -12.69 8.30
N ALA A 564 -12.80 -13.60 8.89
CA ALA A 564 -12.43 -15.00 9.00
C ALA A 564 -13.66 -15.90 8.86
N ALA A 565 -13.52 -17.02 8.17
CA ALA A 565 -14.58 -18.01 8.04
C ALA A 565 -14.65 -18.84 9.35
N GLY A 566 -15.63 -18.54 10.20
CA GLY A 566 -15.92 -19.33 11.41
C GLY A 566 -16.88 -20.48 11.13
N ASP A 567 -17.09 -21.33 12.13
CA ASP A 567 -17.93 -22.54 11.99
C ASP A 567 -19.40 -22.22 11.66
N ASP A 568 -19.94 -21.12 12.22
CA ASP A 568 -21.36 -20.72 12.11
C ASP A 568 -21.58 -19.41 11.32
N GLY A 569 -20.59 -18.98 10.54
CA GLY A 569 -20.68 -17.74 9.77
C GLY A 569 -19.35 -17.03 9.58
N ILE A 570 -19.40 -15.78 9.11
CA ILE A 570 -18.22 -14.96 8.90
C ILE A 570 -17.97 -14.12 10.15
N LEU A 571 -16.79 -14.24 10.73
CA LEU A 571 -16.31 -13.28 11.73
C LEU A 571 -15.86 -12.01 11.02
N ALA A 572 -16.29 -10.86 11.52
CA ALA A 572 -15.82 -9.56 11.07
C ALA A 572 -15.27 -8.79 12.27
N ALA A 573 -14.02 -8.35 12.16
CA ALA A 573 -13.36 -7.52 13.15
C ALA A 573 -13.13 -6.12 12.63
N GLY A 574 -13.73 -5.14 13.30
CA GLY A 574 -13.32 -3.76 13.24
C GLY A 574 -12.16 -3.48 14.20
N ARG A 575 -11.83 -2.20 14.42
CA ARG A 575 -10.72 -1.82 15.31
C ARG A 575 -10.93 -2.24 16.76
N HIS A 576 -12.17 -2.15 17.26
CA HIS A 576 -12.51 -2.27 18.68
C HIS A 576 -13.64 -3.27 18.96
N GLU A 577 -14.10 -3.97 17.93
CA GLU A 577 -15.24 -4.88 18.00
C GLU A 577 -15.01 -6.09 17.09
N ILE A 578 -15.48 -7.25 17.53
CA ILE A 578 -15.58 -8.45 16.71
C ILE A 578 -17.03 -8.93 16.75
N VAL A 579 -17.61 -9.15 15.58
CA VAL A 579 -18.94 -9.72 15.42
C VAL A 579 -18.91 -10.99 14.58
N ARG A 580 -19.91 -11.84 14.76
CA ARG A 580 -20.21 -12.97 13.89
C ARG A 580 -21.44 -12.62 13.06
N LEU A 581 -21.30 -12.77 11.75
CA LEU A 581 -22.35 -12.56 10.76
C LEU A 581 -22.83 -13.92 10.25
N SER A 582 -24.09 -14.24 10.55
CA SER A 582 -24.74 -15.45 10.06
C SER A 582 -25.89 -15.05 9.14
N LEU A 583 -25.71 -15.30 7.85
CA LEU A 583 -26.74 -15.11 6.83
C LEU A 583 -27.64 -16.35 6.84
N LYS A 584 -28.96 -16.18 7.03
CA LYS A 584 -29.90 -17.28 6.85
C LYS A 584 -29.79 -17.77 5.41
N LYS A 585 -29.64 -19.10 5.22
CA LYS A 585 -29.75 -19.73 3.90
C LYS A 585 -31.07 -19.29 3.27
N GLU A 586 -31.01 -18.77 2.03
CA GLU A 586 -32.19 -18.75 1.18
C GLU A 586 -32.68 -20.20 1.09
N THR A 587 -33.85 -20.48 1.63
CA THR A 587 -34.63 -21.63 1.20
C THR A 587 -34.96 -21.38 -0.25
N THR A 588 -34.25 -22.07 -1.15
CA THR A 588 -34.64 -22.17 -2.55
C THR A 588 -36.12 -22.59 -2.59
N PRO A 589 -36.99 -21.89 -3.34
CA PRO A 589 -38.40 -22.24 -3.42
C PRO A 589 -38.64 -23.67 -3.93
#